data_AF-A0A1S3Y566-F1
#
_entry.id   AF-A0A1S3Y566-F1
#
_cell.length_a   1.000
_cell.length_b   1.000
_cell.length_c   1.000
_cell.angle_alpha   90.00
_cell.angle_beta   90.00
_cell.angle_gamma   90.00
#
_symmetry.space_group_name_H-M   'P 1'
#
loop_
_entity.id
_entity.type
_entity.pdbx_description
1 polymer ?
#
loop_
_entity_poly.entity_id
_entity_poly.type
_entity_poly.pdbx_seq_one_letter_code
_entity_poly.pdbx_strand_id
1 'polypeptide(L)'
;MNMAFTAPARFAGLTVTPSAHARFRRQFTPFATLSTPPTTSSSSRETVDWVKATASFFEGDNRPIMLFDGVCNLCNGGVKFVRDNDSTRRIRYEALQSEAGKNLLRRSGRAPDDISSVVLVEKDRSYVKSEAVLKIMEYINLPFPQLAFFLQFVPLFIRDFAYDNVANNRYALFGRSDSCEI
;
A
#
# COMPACT_ATOMS: atom_id res chain seq x y z
N MET A 1 2.39 -28.86 59.42
CA MET A 1 1.42 -29.75 60.07
C MET A 1 0.13 -28.96 60.37
N ASN A 2 -1.01 -29.64 60.23
CA ASN A 2 -2.42 -29.22 60.40
C ASN A 2 -3.00 -28.40 59.24
N MET A 3 -3.69 -29.00 58.25
CA MET A 3 -5.00 -29.71 58.30
C MET A 3 -6.07 -28.82 58.98
N ALA A 4 -6.81 -28.05 58.18
CA ALA A 4 -8.13 -28.40 57.60
C ALA A 4 -9.25 -28.26 58.63
N PHE A 5 -10.30 -27.50 58.32
CA PHE A 5 -11.67 -27.91 58.66
C PHE A 5 -12.71 -27.16 57.83
N THR A 6 -13.64 -27.95 57.33
CA THR A 6 -14.72 -27.69 56.38
C THR A 6 -16.00 -27.15 57.03
N ALA A 7 -16.74 -26.33 56.25
CA ALA A 7 -18.20 -26.09 56.11
C ALA A 7 -19.21 -26.61 57.17
N PRO A 8 -20.42 -25.99 57.34
CA PRO A 8 -21.55 -26.28 56.43
C PRO A 8 -22.69 -25.21 56.27
N ALA A 9 -23.53 -25.46 55.23
CA ALA A 9 -25.00 -25.33 55.05
C ALA A 9 -25.77 -24.08 55.59
N ARG A 10 -26.41 -23.25 54.73
CA ARG A 10 -27.77 -23.35 54.10
C ARG A 10 -28.98 -23.30 55.05
N PHE A 11 -29.90 -22.34 54.81
CA PHE A 11 -31.38 -22.44 54.59
C PHE A 11 -31.98 -21.01 54.68
N ALA A 12 -32.50 -20.42 53.58
CA ALA A 12 -33.92 -20.25 53.21
C ALA A 12 -34.85 -19.81 54.36
N GLY A 13 -35.70 -18.78 54.31
CA GLY A 13 -36.18 -17.82 53.31
C GLY A 13 -37.44 -17.16 53.91
N LEU A 14 -37.95 -16.03 53.43
CA LEU A 14 -39.40 -15.69 53.47
C LEU A 14 -39.74 -14.41 52.69
N THR A 15 -40.94 -14.48 52.11
CA THR A 15 -41.70 -13.60 51.19
C THR A 15 -42.28 -12.33 51.89
N VAL A 16 -42.82 -11.26 51.27
CA VAL A 16 -44.02 -11.12 50.39
C VAL A 16 -44.09 -9.67 49.82
N THR A 17 -44.74 -9.52 48.65
CA THR A 17 -45.18 -8.36 47.82
C THR A 17 -46.28 -7.46 48.48
N PRO A 18 -47.02 -6.47 47.87
CA PRO A 18 -47.23 -6.10 46.44
C PRO A 18 -47.50 -4.58 46.12
N SER A 19 -47.99 -4.34 44.87
CA SER A 19 -48.77 -3.19 44.32
C SER A 19 -47.99 -2.20 43.42
N ALA A 20 -48.45 -1.71 42.27
CA ALA A 20 -49.77 -1.68 41.63
C ALA A 20 -49.69 -1.55 40.09
N HIS A 21 -50.84 -1.78 39.45
CA HIS A 21 -51.15 -1.85 38.02
C HIS A 21 -50.98 -0.56 37.18
N ALA A 22 -50.69 -0.72 35.88
CA ALA A 22 -51.38 0.01 34.80
C ALA A 22 -51.46 -0.84 33.52
N ARG A 23 -52.68 -1.01 33.00
CA ARG A 23 -53.04 -1.74 31.77
C ARG A 23 -52.87 -0.81 30.55
N PHE A 24 -52.35 -1.31 29.43
CA PHE A 24 -52.84 -0.83 28.13
C PHE A 24 -52.65 -1.82 26.96
N ARG A 25 -53.80 -2.42 26.59
CA ARG A 25 -54.33 -2.67 25.24
C ARG A 25 -53.36 -3.13 24.13
N ARG A 26 -53.36 -4.45 23.85
CA ARG A 26 -52.96 -4.99 22.54
C ARG A 26 -54.07 -4.73 21.52
N GLN A 27 -53.75 -4.03 20.44
CA GLN A 27 -54.54 -4.03 19.21
C GLN A 27 -53.83 -4.90 18.16
N PHE A 28 -54.57 -5.84 17.59
CA PHE A 28 -54.22 -6.57 16.37
C PHE A 28 -54.94 -5.88 15.20
N THR A 29 -54.23 -5.63 14.10
CA THR A 29 -54.81 -5.56 12.75
C THR A 29 -53.78 -6.03 11.69
N PRO A 30 -54.24 -6.55 10.53
CA PRO A 30 -53.51 -7.50 9.70
C PRO A 30 -52.89 -6.90 8.42
N PHE A 31 -52.04 -7.70 7.74
CA PHE A 31 -51.61 -7.68 6.33
C PHE A 31 -51.27 -6.33 5.66
N ALA A 32 -49.98 -6.14 5.33
CA ALA A 32 -49.54 -5.25 4.27
C ALA A 32 -48.28 -5.80 3.56
N THR A 33 -48.48 -6.12 2.29
CA THR A 33 -47.57 -6.10 1.12
C THR A 33 -46.05 -6.14 1.31
N LEU A 34 -45.43 -7.06 0.55
CA LEU A 34 -44.02 -7.02 0.13
C LEU A 34 -43.62 -5.61 -0.33
N SER A 35 -42.71 -4.99 0.41
CA SER A 35 -41.87 -3.90 -0.08
C SER A 35 -40.44 -4.33 0.13
N THR A 36 -39.73 -4.56 -0.97
CA THR A 36 -38.28 -4.78 -1.04
C THR A 36 -37.57 -3.70 -0.22
N PRO A 37 -36.55 -4.05 0.59
CA PRO A 37 -35.75 -3.04 1.27
C PRO A 37 -35.16 -2.07 0.24
N PRO A 38 -35.17 -0.76 0.50
CA PRO A 38 -34.52 0.20 -0.38
C PRO A 38 -33.04 -0.15 -0.42
N THR A 39 -32.53 -0.43 -1.62
CA THR A 39 -31.11 -0.47 -1.91
C THR A 39 -30.57 0.94 -1.70
N THR A 40 -30.27 1.28 -0.44
CA THR A 40 -29.55 2.49 -0.07
C THR A 40 -28.16 2.39 -0.64
N SER A 41 -28.01 3.02 -1.79
CA SER A 41 -26.84 3.77 -2.22
C SER A 41 -26.02 4.30 -1.03
N SER A 42 -24.85 3.72 -0.76
CA SER A 42 -23.84 4.37 0.06
C SER A 42 -22.42 3.96 -0.38
N SER A 43 -21.81 4.88 -1.12
CA SER A 43 -20.38 5.04 -1.39
C SER A 43 -19.64 3.94 -2.15
N SER A 44 -20.00 3.75 -3.42
CA SER A 44 -18.95 3.62 -4.44
C SER A 44 -18.16 4.92 -4.43
N ARG A 45 -17.04 4.98 -3.70
CA ARG A 45 -15.92 5.76 -4.22
C ARG A 45 -15.70 5.20 -5.61
N GLU A 46 -15.88 6.04 -6.61
CA GLU A 46 -15.48 5.76 -7.97
C GLU A 46 -13.97 5.43 -7.90
N THR A 47 -13.63 4.15 -7.76
CA THR A 47 -12.26 3.70 -7.77
C THR A 47 -11.83 3.91 -9.20
N VAL A 48 -11.22 5.08 -9.47
CA VAL A 48 -10.53 5.33 -10.72
C VAL A 48 -9.66 4.11 -10.98
N ASP A 49 -9.97 3.38 -12.04
CA ASP A 49 -9.15 2.25 -12.47
C ASP A 49 -7.85 2.83 -13.00
N TRP A 50 -6.89 2.99 -12.10
CA TRP A 50 -5.59 3.55 -12.41
C TRP A 50 -4.82 2.69 -13.41
N VAL A 51 -5.16 1.40 -13.57
CA VAL A 51 -4.58 0.55 -14.61
C VAL A 51 -5.09 0.99 -15.98
N LYS A 52 -6.41 1.19 -16.14
CA LYS A 52 -6.98 1.72 -17.37
C LYS A 52 -6.53 3.15 -17.66
N ALA A 53 -6.50 4.02 -16.65
CA ALA A 53 -6.08 5.41 -16.79
C ALA A 53 -4.61 5.56 -17.20
N THR A 54 -3.78 4.55 -16.92
CA THR A 54 -2.36 4.56 -17.25
C THR A 54 -1.99 3.61 -18.39
N ALA A 55 -2.96 2.93 -19.01
CA ALA A 55 -2.72 2.04 -20.15
C ALA A 55 -2.10 2.78 -21.34
N SER A 56 -2.49 4.05 -21.52
CA SER A 56 -1.99 4.94 -22.56
C SER A 56 -0.47 5.19 -22.47
N PHE A 57 0.15 5.11 -21.28
CA PHE A 57 1.60 5.23 -21.13
C PHE A 57 2.38 4.08 -21.78
N PHE A 58 1.71 2.97 -22.07
CA PHE A 58 2.29 1.78 -22.70
C PHE A 58 1.77 1.53 -24.12
N GLU A 59 1.02 2.48 -24.70
CA GLU A 59 0.64 2.45 -26.11
C GLU A 59 1.85 2.80 -26.99
N GLY A 60 2.24 1.91 -27.90
CA GLY A 60 3.37 2.12 -28.80
C GLY A 60 4.77 1.95 -28.17
N ASP A 61 4.87 1.92 -26.84
CA ASP A 61 6.12 1.66 -26.12
C ASP A 61 5.89 0.87 -24.83
N ASN A 62 6.31 -0.41 -24.82
CA ASN A 62 6.13 -1.31 -23.68
C ASN A 62 7.30 -1.24 -22.67
N ARG A 63 8.29 -0.36 -22.85
CA ARG A 63 9.42 -0.26 -21.92
C ARG A 63 8.96 0.14 -20.52
N PRO A 64 9.52 -0.45 -19.45
CA PRO A 64 9.18 -0.05 -18.09
C PRO A 64 9.52 1.42 -17.82
N ILE A 65 8.78 2.03 -16.89
CA ILE A 65 8.97 3.41 -16.44
C ILE A 65 9.47 3.38 -14.98
N MET A 66 10.68 3.89 -14.76
CA MET A 66 11.27 4.10 -13.44
C MET A 66 10.81 5.46 -12.91
N LEU A 67 10.03 5.43 -11.82
CA LEU A 67 9.65 6.63 -11.09
C LEU A 67 10.71 7.00 -10.07
N PHE A 68 11.05 8.29 -10.01
CA PHE A 68 12.09 8.81 -9.11
C PHE A 68 11.71 10.15 -8.50
N ASP A 69 12.35 10.48 -7.37
CA ASP A 69 12.22 11.78 -6.71
C ASP A 69 13.26 12.76 -7.29
N GLY A 70 12.80 13.74 -8.08
CA GLY A 70 13.64 14.72 -8.75
C GLY A 70 14.36 15.73 -7.84
N VAL A 71 13.96 15.85 -6.57
CA VAL A 71 14.64 16.74 -5.59
C VAL A 71 15.64 15.99 -4.70
N CYS A 72 15.75 14.67 -4.85
CA CYS A 72 16.66 13.85 -4.05
C CYS A 72 17.96 13.54 -4.81
N ASN A 73 19.10 14.01 -4.29
CA ASN A 73 20.42 13.74 -4.87
C ASN A 73 20.71 12.24 -5.02
N LEU A 74 20.31 11.41 -4.05
CA LEU A 74 20.47 9.95 -4.12
C LEU A 74 19.64 9.35 -5.26
N CYS A 75 18.37 9.75 -5.38
CA CYS A 75 17.49 9.25 -6.44
C CYS A 75 17.99 9.69 -7.83
N ASN A 76 18.42 10.94 -7.95
CA ASN A 76 19.00 11.50 -9.16
C ASN A 76 20.29 10.76 -9.56
N GLY A 77 21.18 10.51 -8.59
CA GLY A 77 22.37 9.69 -8.80
C GLY A 77 22.04 8.25 -9.23
N GLY A 78 20.99 7.66 -8.66
CA GLY A 78 20.47 6.35 -9.04
C GLY A 78 19.96 6.32 -10.49
N VAL A 79 19.16 7.31 -10.91
CA VAL A 79 18.70 7.43 -12.30
C VAL A 79 19.86 7.59 -13.26
N LYS A 80 20.83 8.45 -12.94
CA LYS A 80 22.04 8.61 -13.75
C LYS A 80 22.80 7.29 -13.88
N PHE A 81 23.00 6.58 -12.78
CA PHE A 81 23.64 5.26 -12.79
C PHE A 81 22.91 4.27 -13.69
N VAL A 82 21.58 4.16 -13.58
CA VAL A 82 20.77 3.25 -14.42
C VAL A 82 20.90 3.65 -15.89
N ARG A 83 20.79 4.94 -16.21
CA ARG A 83 20.91 5.47 -17.57
C ARG A 83 22.28 5.17 -18.19
N ASP A 84 23.35 5.36 -17.43
CA ASP A 84 24.72 5.15 -17.89
C ASP A 84 25.01 3.65 -18.10
N ASN A 85 24.26 2.76 -17.45
CA ASN A 85 24.37 1.30 -17.57
C ASN A 85 23.27 0.67 -18.45
N ASP A 86 22.41 1.44 -19.09
CA ASP A 86 21.37 0.99 -20.02
C ASP A 86 21.64 1.51 -21.44
N SER A 87 22.67 0.97 -22.09
CA SER A 87 23.08 1.40 -23.44
C SER A 87 21.99 1.21 -24.50
N THR A 88 21.07 0.27 -24.26
CA THR A 88 19.93 -0.04 -25.14
C THR A 88 18.68 0.80 -24.86
N ARG A 89 18.71 1.66 -23.82
CA ARG A 89 17.56 2.45 -23.36
C ARG A 89 16.31 1.58 -23.14
N ARG A 90 16.45 0.46 -22.44
CA ARG A 90 15.35 -0.42 -22.03
C ARG A 90 14.42 0.24 -21.01
N ILE A 91 14.86 1.24 -20.26
CA ILE A 91 14.06 1.91 -19.22
C ILE A 91 13.71 3.36 -19.62
N ARG A 92 12.50 3.78 -19.31
CA ARG A 92 12.03 5.18 -19.35
C ARG A 92 12.02 5.77 -17.94
N TYR A 93 12.10 7.08 -17.80
CA TYR A 93 12.16 7.76 -16.50
C TYR A 93 11.05 8.79 -16.38
N GLU A 94 10.44 8.89 -15.21
CA GLU A 94 9.39 9.87 -14.93
C GLU A 94 9.53 10.38 -13.49
N ALA A 95 9.43 11.69 -13.31
CA ALA A 95 9.56 12.30 -11.99
C ALA A 95 8.25 12.14 -11.21
N LEU A 96 8.34 11.77 -9.93
CA LEU A 96 7.17 11.62 -9.05
C LEU A 96 6.40 12.93 -8.84
N GLN A 97 7.06 14.07 -9.03
CA GLN A 97 6.47 15.40 -8.92
C GLN A 97 5.52 15.73 -10.08
N SER A 98 5.65 15.07 -11.23
CA SER A 98 4.81 15.33 -12.41
C SER A 98 3.42 14.70 -12.25
N GLU A 99 2.43 15.22 -12.99
CA GLU A 99 1.08 14.61 -13.00
C GLU A 99 1.10 13.18 -13.54
N ALA A 100 1.96 12.89 -14.52
CA ALA A 100 2.18 11.54 -15.03
C ALA A 100 2.74 10.61 -13.95
N GLY A 101 3.79 11.05 -13.24
CA GLY A 101 4.40 10.31 -12.14
C GLY A 101 3.41 10.02 -11.01
N LYS A 102 2.60 11.00 -10.60
CA LYS A 102 1.54 10.81 -9.60
C LYS A 102 0.50 9.77 -10.04
N ASN A 103 0.09 9.79 -11.30
CA ASN A 103 -0.88 8.82 -11.83
C ASN A 103 -0.30 7.39 -11.87
N LEU A 104 0.96 7.26 -12.30
CA LEU A 104 1.68 5.98 -12.28
C LEU A 104 1.93 5.48 -10.84
N LEU A 105 2.17 6.39 -9.90
CA LEU A 105 2.33 6.04 -8.48
C LEU A 105 1.03 5.54 -7.87
N ARG A 106 -0.12 6.18 -8.16
CA ARG A 106 -1.44 5.70 -7.73
C ARG A 106 -1.77 4.32 -8.28
N ARG A 107 -1.44 4.07 -9.55
CA ARG A 107 -1.55 2.74 -10.18
C ARG A 107 -0.76 1.67 -9.41
N SER A 108 0.38 2.02 -8.82
CA SER A 108 1.19 1.10 -8.01
C SER A 108 0.64 0.85 -6.59
N GLY A 109 -0.55 1.38 -6.26
CA GLY A 109 -1.17 1.23 -4.94
C GLY A 109 -0.59 2.17 -3.88
N ARG A 110 0.13 3.22 -4.31
CA ARG A 110 0.77 4.20 -3.41
C ARG A 110 0.05 5.54 -3.42
N ALA A 111 0.20 6.26 -2.31
CA ALA A 111 -0.26 7.64 -2.23
C ALA A 111 0.57 8.51 -3.20
N PRO A 112 -0.03 9.50 -3.88
CA PRO A 112 0.68 10.37 -4.83
C PRO A 112 1.83 11.17 -4.18
N ASP A 113 1.78 11.36 -2.86
CA ASP A 113 2.79 12.08 -2.09
C ASP A 113 3.83 11.14 -1.46
N ASP A 114 3.73 9.82 -1.70
CA ASP A 114 4.72 8.83 -1.27
C ASP A 114 5.96 8.87 -2.18
N ILE A 115 6.74 9.94 -2.04
CA ILE A 115 8.03 10.12 -2.69
C ILE A 115 9.14 9.30 -2.01
N SER A 116 8.79 8.42 -1.06
CA SER A 116 9.78 7.75 -0.22
C SER A 116 10.50 6.61 -0.94
N SER A 117 10.00 6.17 -2.10
CA SER A 117 10.42 4.91 -2.69
C SER A 117 10.59 4.97 -4.20
N VAL A 118 11.60 4.26 -4.70
CA VAL A 118 11.75 3.92 -6.11
C VAL A 118 10.62 2.97 -6.49
N VAL A 119 10.01 3.25 -7.64
CA VAL A 119 8.94 2.43 -8.22
C VAL A 119 9.28 2.14 -9.67
N LEU A 120 9.12 0.89 -10.07
CA LEU A 120 9.22 0.49 -11.47
C LEU A 120 7.82 0.08 -11.95
N VAL A 121 7.32 0.73 -12.99
CA VAL A 121 6.01 0.43 -13.57
C VAL A 121 6.19 -0.28 -14.91
N GLU A 122 5.70 -1.50 -14.99
CA GLU A 122 5.54 -2.27 -16.23
C GLU A 122 4.09 -2.19 -16.70
N LYS A 123 3.85 -2.65 -17.94
CA LYS A 123 2.52 -2.63 -18.57
C LYS A 123 1.44 -3.34 -17.75
N ASP A 124 1.79 -4.41 -17.04
CA ASP A 124 0.81 -5.25 -16.33
C ASP A 124 1.00 -5.24 -14.80
N ARG A 125 2.11 -4.68 -14.31
CA ARG A 125 2.45 -4.71 -12.89
C ARG A 125 3.36 -3.56 -12.48
N SER A 126 3.54 -3.37 -11.18
CA SER A 126 4.51 -2.44 -10.61
C SER A 126 5.32 -3.12 -9.52
N TYR A 127 6.55 -2.64 -9.33
CA TYR A 127 7.44 -3.07 -8.26
C TYR A 127 7.84 -1.87 -7.43
N VAL A 128 8.13 -2.12 -6.16
CA VAL A 128 8.31 -1.10 -5.16
C VAL A 128 9.53 -1.40 -4.28
N LYS A 129 10.19 -0.35 -3.76
CA LYS A 129 11.32 -0.50 -2.83
C LYS A 129 12.42 -1.42 -3.37
N SER A 130 12.87 -2.39 -2.58
CA SER A 130 13.95 -3.29 -2.94
C SER A 130 13.61 -4.20 -4.12
N GLU A 131 12.32 -4.50 -4.36
CA GLU A 131 11.88 -5.24 -5.55
C GLU A 131 12.06 -4.42 -6.81
N ALA A 132 11.71 -3.13 -6.78
CA ALA A 132 11.93 -2.22 -7.90
C ALA A 132 13.42 -2.16 -8.27
N VAL A 133 14.29 -2.05 -7.26
CA VAL A 133 15.75 -2.01 -7.45
C VAL A 133 16.25 -3.27 -8.14
N LEU A 134 15.86 -4.47 -7.68
CA LEU A 134 16.29 -5.70 -8.34
C LEU A 134 15.75 -5.83 -9.76
N LYS A 135 14.49 -5.44 -9.99
CA LYS A 135 13.94 -5.48 -11.34
C LYS A 135 14.64 -4.53 -12.29
N ILE A 136 14.94 -3.31 -11.85
CA ILE A 136 15.77 -2.37 -12.62
C ILE A 136 17.12 -2.98 -12.98
N MET A 137 17.75 -3.71 -12.05
CA MET A 137 19.04 -4.38 -12.30
C MET A 137 18.96 -5.48 -13.39
N GLU A 138 17.81 -6.12 -13.59
CA GLU A 138 17.59 -7.07 -14.70
C GLU A 138 17.52 -6.35 -16.06
N TYR A 139 17.13 -5.08 -16.08
CA TYR A 139 16.96 -4.26 -17.29
C TYR A 139 18.22 -3.47 -17.71
N ILE A 140 19.29 -3.48 -16.92
CA ILE A 140 20.55 -2.81 -17.28
C ILE A 140 21.62 -3.82 -17.71
N ASN A 141 22.77 -3.33 -18.17
CA ASN A 141 23.83 -4.16 -18.76
C ASN A 141 24.48 -5.10 -17.73
N LEU A 142 25.21 -6.11 -18.20
CA LEU A 142 25.99 -6.98 -17.32
C LEU A 142 27.02 -6.14 -16.52
N PRO A 143 27.27 -6.46 -15.24
CA PRO A 143 26.91 -7.70 -14.54
C PRO A 143 25.63 -7.64 -13.68
N PHE A 144 24.85 -6.57 -13.76
CA PHE A 144 23.76 -6.33 -12.80
C PHE A 144 22.62 -7.36 -12.83
N PRO A 145 22.20 -7.91 -13.97
CA PRO A 145 21.21 -9.00 -13.99
C PRO A 145 21.66 -10.23 -13.19
N GLN A 146 22.96 -10.55 -13.19
CA GLN A 146 23.51 -11.67 -12.42
C GLN A 146 23.48 -11.35 -10.92
N LEU A 147 23.85 -10.12 -10.54
CA LEU A 147 23.76 -9.68 -9.15
C LEU A 147 22.31 -9.70 -8.64
N ALA A 148 21.35 -9.26 -9.47
CA ALA A 148 19.93 -9.33 -9.14
C ALA A 148 19.46 -10.77 -8.91
N PHE A 149 19.91 -11.70 -9.76
CA PHE A 149 19.64 -13.13 -9.61
C PHE A 149 20.20 -13.72 -8.29
N PHE A 150 21.31 -13.21 -7.76
CA PHE A 150 21.79 -13.65 -6.44
C PHE A 150 21.04 -12.97 -5.30
N LEU A 151 20.72 -11.68 -5.42
CA LEU A 151 20.04 -10.91 -4.38
C LEU A 151 18.56 -11.28 -4.20
N GLN A 152 17.90 -11.90 -5.19
CA GLN A 152 16.54 -12.43 -5.00
C GLN A 152 16.46 -13.54 -3.95
N PHE A 153 17.56 -14.23 -3.65
CA PHE A 153 17.59 -15.25 -2.60
C PHE A 153 17.70 -14.65 -1.19
N VAL A 154 18.04 -13.36 -1.08
CA VAL A 154 18.03 -12.66 0.21
C VAL A 154 16.57 -12.40 0.60
N PRO A 155 16.15 -12.79 1.82
CA PRO A 155 14.79 -12.59 2.29
C PRO A 155 14.31 -11.14 2.17
N LEU A 156 13.04 -10.96 1.77
CA LEU A 156 12.44 -9.64 1.54
C LEU A 156 12.63 -8.70 2.73
N PHE A 157 12.44 -9.18 3.96
CA PHE A 157 12.57 -8.33 5.16
C PHE A 157 13.98 -7.75 5.33
N ILE A 158 15.03 -8.47 4.93
CA ILE A 158 16.42 -7.97 5.03
C ILE A 158 16.65 -6.90 3.98
N ARG A 159 16.22 -7.16 2.74
CA ARG A 159 16.40 -6.22 1.63
C ARG A 159 15.56 -4.96 1.81
N ASP A 160 14.34 -5.09 2.29
CA ASP A 160 13.49 -3.93 2.61
C ASP A 160 14.00 -3.18 3.84
N PHE A 161 14.54 -3.88 4.85
CA PHE A 161 15.21 -3.20 5.97
C PHE A 161 16.40 -2.37 5.47
N ALA A 162 17.29 -2.95 4.67
CA ALA A 162 18.41 -2.22 4.08
C ALA A 162 17.94 -1.03 3.23
N TYR A 163 16.91 -1.24 2.40
CA TYR A 163 16.30 -0.21 1.59
C TYR A 163 15.76 0.95 2.45
N ASP A 164 14.94 0.63 3.46
CA ASP A 164 14.28 1.62 4.31
C ASP A 164 15.31 2.41 5.12
N ASN A 165 16.41 1.79 5.59
CA ASN A 165 17.50 2.52 6.24
C ASN A 165 18.12 3.57 5.30
N VAL A 166 18.40 3.22 4.04
CA VAL A 166 18.95 4.18 3.07
C VAL A 166 17.92 5.25 2.72
N ALA A 167 16.67 4.84 2.45
CA ALA A 167 15.60 5.75 2.04
C ALA A 167 15.27 6.79 3.13
N ASN A 168 15.26 6.38 4.41
CA ASN A 168 14.99 7.27 5.54
C ASN A 168 16.13 8.25 5.80
N ASN A 169 17.37 7.89 5.46
CA ASN A 169 18.55 8.73 5.68
C ASN A 169 18.97 9.53 4.43
N ARG A 170 18.29 9.38 3.28
CA ARG A 170 18.75 9.92 2.00
C ARG A 170 18.99 11.43 1.98
N TYR A 171 18.12 12.22 2.60
CA TYR A 171 18.29 13.67 2.63
C TYR A 171 19.35 14.10 3.64
N ALA A 172 19.53 13.35 4.72
CA ALA A 172 20.57 13.63 5.70
C ALA A 172 21.97 13.29 5.16
N LEU A 173 22.09 12.21 4.39
CA LEU A 173 23.37 11.73 3.85
C LEU A 173 23.74 12.37 2.51
N PHE A 174 22.76 12.61 1.64
CA PHE A 174 23.01 13.07 0.26
C PHE A 174 22.45 14.47 -0.03
N GLY A 175 21.60 15.03 0.84
CA GLY A 175 21.00 16.34 0.63
C GLY A 175 19.84 16.36 -0.38
N ARG A 176 19.44 17.57 -0.76
CA ARG A 176 18.42 17.86 -1.77
C ARG A 176 19.03 18.66 -2.92
N SER A 177 18.45 18.53 -4.12
CA SER A 177 18.73 19.40 -5.25
C SER A 177 17.70 20.54 -5.29
N ASP A 178 18.13 21.76 -5.58
CA ASP A 178 17.22 22.92 -5.73
C ASP A 178 16.48 22.92 -7.09
N SER A 179 16.89 22.06 -8.02
CA SER A 179 16.27 21.86 -9.33
C SER A 179 16.34 20.40 -9.76
N CYS A 180 15.37 19.97 -10.57
CA CYS A 180 15.41 18.66 -11.25
C CYS A 180 16.41 18.76 -12.41
N GLU A 181 17.59 18.12 -12.28
CA GLU A 181 18.71 18.23 -13.23
C GLU A 181 18.70 17.16 -14.36
N ILE A 182 17.67 16.32 -14.43
CA ILE A 182 17.62 15.12 -15.29
C ILE A 182 16.62 15.27 -16.42
#